data_AF-A0A345VGS3-F1
#
_entry.id   AF-A0A345VGS3-F1
#
_cell.length_a   1.000
_cell.length_b   1.000
_cell.length_c   1.000
_cell.angle_alpha   90.00
_cell.angle_beta   90.00
_cell.angle_gamma   90.00
#
_symmetry.space_group_name_H-M   'P 1'
#
loop_
_entity.id
_entity.type
_entity.pdbx_description
1 polymer ?
#
loop_
_entity_poly.entity_id
_entity_poly.type
_entity_poly.pdbx_seq_one_letter_code
_entity_poly.pdbx_strand_id
1 'polypeptide(L)' 'MEAETAALLAEELDAAVAVARARAMEESRHGILVTRHSPTLFTVAVSAEVPYGLTLERG' A
#
# COMPACT_ATOMS: atom_id res chain seq x y z
N MET A 1 -1.88 26.02 -0.66
CA MET A 1 -0.88 24.97 -0.96
C MET A 1 -1.48 23.66 -0.47
N GLU A 2 -2.23 22.98 -1.33
CA GLU A 2 -2.92 21.71 -0.99
C GLU A 2 -2.42 20.56 -1.89
N ALA A 3 -1.97 20.89 -3.11
CA ALA A 3 -1.47 19.92 -4.08
C ALA A 3 -0.10 19.31 -3.69
N GLU A 4 0.75 20.04 -2.98
CA GLU A 4 2.09 19.57 -2.60
C GLU A 4 2.02 18.46 -1.54
N THR A 5 1.11 18.58 -0.57
CA THR A 5 0.83 17.54 0.43
C THR A 5 0.27 16.27 -0.21
N ALA A 6 -0.59 16.41 -1.22
CA ALA A 6 -1.15 15.26 -1.94
C ALA A 6 -0.08 14.54 -2.78
N ALA A 7 0.85 15.28 -3.38
CA ALA A 7 1.96 14.70 -4.14
C ALA A 7 2.90 13.91 -3.22
N LEU A 8 3.33 14.51 -2.10
CA LEU A 8 4.18 13.84 -1.11
C LEU A 8 3.52 12.58 -0.56
N LEU A 9 2.21 12.61 -0.30
CA LEU A 9 1.48 11.46 0.18
C LEU A 9 1.38 10.33 -0.85
N ALA A 10 1.24 10.68 -2.14
CA ALA A 10 1.23 9.70 -3.22
C ALA A 10 2.61 9.03 -3.37
N GLU A 11 3.70 9.80 -3.25
CA GLU A 11 5.06 9.25 -3.28
C GLU A 11 5.32 8.32 -2.09
N GLU A 12 4.90 8.71 -0.89
CA GLU A 12 5.07 7.88 0.31
C GLU A 12 4.23 6.60 0.23
N LEU A 13 3.01 6.69 -0.32
CA LEU A 13 2.17 5.52 -0.56
C LEU A 13 2.81 4.56 -1.56
N ASP A 14 3.35 5.09 -2.67
CA ASP A 14 4.02 4.27 -3.68
C ASP A 14 5.26 3.58 -3.12
N ALA A 15 6.07 4.31 -2.33
CA ALA A 15 7.23 3.76 -1.62
C ALA A 15 6.83 2.64 -0.64
N ALA A 16 5.78 2.85 0.16
CA ALA A 16 5.26 1.84 1.08
C ALA A 16 4.74 0.59 0.34
N VAL A 17 4.05 0.77 -0.80
CA VAL A 17 3.60 -0.32 -1.68
C VAL A 17 4.79 -1.06 -2.28
N ALA A 18 5.85 -0.37 -2.70
CA ALA A 18 7.04 -1.00 -3.26
C ALA A 18 7.74 -1.89 -2.22
N VAL A 19 7.87 -1.42 -0.98
CA VAL A 19 8.44 -2.20 0.14
C VAL A 19 7.55 -3.41 0.44
N ALA A 20 6.23 -3.22 0.55
CA ALA A 20 5.30 -4.32 0.78
C ALA A 20 5.33 -5.35 -0.35
N ARG A 21 5.47 -4.90 -1.61
CA ARG A 21 5.62 -5.77 -2.77
C ARG A 21 6.90 -6.60 -2.70
N ALA A 22 8.03 -5.98 -2.35
CA ALA A 22 9.30 -6.69 -2.19
C ALA A 22 9.17 -7.80 -1.12
N ARG A 23 8.57 -7.49 0.03
CA ARG A 23 8.29 -8.46 1.09
C ARG A 23 7.35 -9.58 0.64
N ALA A 24 6.28 -9.22 -0.07
CA ALA A 24 5.33 -10.19 -0.63
C ALA A 24 6.00 -11.14 -1.65
N MET A 25 6.97 -10.66 -2.43
CA MET A 25 7.76 -11.48 -3.35
C MET A 25 8.71 -12.43 -2.61
N GLU A 26 9.35 -12.00 -1.51
CA GLU A 26 10.15 -12.90 -0.67
C GLU A 26 9.32 -14.07 -0.13
N GLU A 27 8.07 -13.80 0.30
CA GLU A 27 7.18 -14.84 0.82
C GLU A 27 6.42 -15.61 -0.27
N SER A 28 6.27 -15.03 -1.47
CA SER A 28 5.57 -15.58 -2.65
C SER A 28 4.17 -16.16 -2.37
N ARG A 29 3.51 -15.67 -1.31
CA ARG A 29 2.28 -16.28 -0.78
C ARG A 29 1.18 -15.28 -0.45
N HIS A 30 1.51 -14.01 -0.29
CA HIS A 30 0.60 -12.99 0.21
C HIS A 30 0.60 -11.79 -0.74
N GLY A 31 -0.53 -11.08 -0.81
CA GLY A 31 -0.70 -9.86 -1.59
C GLY A 31 -0.53 -8.61 -0.74
N ILE A 32 -0.87 -7.46 -1.33
CA ILE A 32 -0.76 -6.16 -0.66
C ILE A 32 -2.17 -5.66 -0.32
N LEU A 33 -2.40 -5.32 0.94
CA LEU A 33 -3.61 -4.68 1.42
C LEU A 33 -3.31 -3.21 1.73
N VAL A 34 -4.01 -2.32 1.04
CA VAL A 34 -4.02 -0.89 1.33
C VAL A 34 -5.32 -0.57 2.07
N THR A 35 -5.23 -0.01 3.27
CA THR A 35 -6.39 0.42 4.05
C THR A 35 -6.36 1.94 4.16
N ARG A 36 -7.37 2.61 3.59
CA ARG A 36 -7.53 4.05 3.70
C ARG A 36 -8.29 4.37 4.99
N HIS A 37 -7.64 5.07 5.92
CA HIS A 37 -8.27 5.53 7.16
C HIS A 37 -8.84 6.95 7.03
N SER A 38 -8.17 7.79 6.24
CA SER A 38 -8.61 9.16 5.94
C SER A 38 -8.02 9.61 4.59
N PRO A 39 -8.36 10.81 4.08
CA PRO A 39 -7.75 11.34 2.86
C PRO A 39 -6.23 11.47 2.93
N THR A 40 -5.68 11.58 4.15
CA THR A 40 -4.25 11.78 4.42
C THR A 40 -3.58 10.60 5.12
N LEU A 41 -4.33 9.54 5.47
CA LEU A 41 -3.82 8.41 6.24
C LEU A 41 -4.17 7.08 5.58
N PHE A 42 -3.13 6.33 5.29
CA PHE A 42 -3.19 5.01 4.66
C PHE A 42 -2.29 4.04 5.41
N THR A 43 -2.72 2.78 5.46
CA THR A 43 -1.89 1.67 5.94
C THR A 43 -1.65 0.73 4.77
N VAL A 44 -0.39 0.42 4.50
CA VAL A 44 0.01 -0.57 3.49
C VAL A 44 0.64 -1.75 4.21
N ALA A 45 0.08 -2.94 4.04
CA ALA A 45 0.58 -4.15 4.66
C ALA A 45 0.54 -5.34 3.71
N VAL A 46 1.47 -6.28 3.88
CA VAL A 46 1.36 -7.60 3.26
C VAL A 46 0.29 -8.37 4.02
N SER A 47 -0.74 -8.86 3.33
CA SER A 47 -1.84 -9.60 3.95
C SER A 47 -2.05 -10.94 3.27
N ALA A 48 -2.19 -11.99 4.08
CA ALA A 48 -2.56 -13.32 3.62
C ALA A 48 -4.01 -13.40 3.11
N GLU A 49 -4.84 -12.40 3.42
CA GLU A 49 -6.20 -12.28 2.88
C GLU A 49 -6.21 -11.86 1.41
N VAL A 50 -5.12 -11.25 0.94
CA VAL A 50 -4.97 -10.85 -0.46
C VAL A 50 -4.12 -11.91 -1.16
N PRO A 51 -4.59 -12.51 -2.27
CA PRO A 51 -3.78 -13.44 -3.04
C PRO A 51 -2.49 -12.78 -3.56
N TYR A 52 -1.42 -13.57 -3.65
CA TYR A 52 -0.15 -13.11 -4.23
C TYR A 52 -0.36 -12.49 -5.63
N GLY A 53 0.32 -11.37 -5.89
CA GLY A 53 0.21 -10.63 -7.15
C GLY A 53 -0.97 -9.66 -7.22
N LEU A 54 -1.86 -9.64 -6.22
CA LEU A 54 -2.95 -8.67 -6.12
C LEU A 54 -2.64 -7.56 -5.11
N THR A 55 -3.12 -6.36 -5.43
CA THR A 55 -3.19 -5.22 -4.52
C THR A 55 -4.67 -4.89 -4.34
N LEU A 56 -5.15 -4.89 -3.10
CA LEU A 56 -6.54 -4.58 -2.78
C LEU A 56 -6.59 -3.33 -1.90
N GLU A 57 -7.40 -2.34 -2.30
CA GLU A 57 -7.69 -1.16 -1.49
C GLU A 57 -9.00 -1.37 -0.73
N ARG A 58 -8.98 -1.15 0.59
CA ARG A 58 -10.18 -1.06 1.45
C ARG A 58 -10.33 0.39 1.91
N GLY A 59 -11.50 0.95 1.67
CA GLY A 59 -11.92 2.28 2.14
C GLY A 59 -13.26 2.21 2.86
#